data_AF-A0A1J4Z918-F1
#
_entry.id   AF-A0A1J4Z918-F1
#
_cell.length_a   1.000
_cell.length_b   1.000
_cell.length_c   1.000
_cell.angle_alpha   90.00
_cell.angle_beta   90.00
_cell.angle_gamma   90.00
#
_symmetry.space_group_name_H-M   'P 1'
#
loop_
_entity.id
_entity.type
_entity.pdbx_description
1 polymer ?
#
loop_
_entity_poly.entity_id
_entity_poly.type
_entity_poly.pdbx_seq_one_letter_code
_entity_poly.pdbx_strand_id
1 'polypeptide(L)'
;MTENIYPFFQDCGERGIIPNITLPRDYEILVPQFYARGGKKEIDDLVSNLNRFNSQRIRSLPEIRLGWNEKKGLAHISMCHGGLDINQRDQFQEHNLGIENGLYVGAVAITYIKKLINIK
;
A
#
# COMPACT_ATOMS: atom_id res chain seq x y z
N MET A 1 -8.42 16.66 -17.07
CA MET A 1 -8.50 16.24 -15.65
C MET A 1 -7.07 15.99 -15.20
N THR A 2 -6.58 16.74 -14.21
CA THR A 2 -5.26 16.51 -13.61
C THR A 2 -5.30 15.17 -12.89
N GLU A 3 -4.60 14.16 -13.41
CA GLU A 3 -4.36 12.92 -12.69
C GLU A 3 -3.61 13.27 -11.40
N ASN A 4 -4.28 13.07 -10.26
CA ASN A 4 -3.68 13.33 -8.97
C ASN A 4 -2.74 12.15 -8.66
N ILE A 5 -1.45 12.30 -9.00
CA ILE A 5 -0.42 11.26 -8.85
C ILE A 5 -0.17 10.94 -7.37
N TYR A 6 -0.53 11.86 -6.47
CA TYR A 6 -0.33 11.67 -5.04
C TYR A 6 -1.47 10.89 -4.41
N PRO A 7 -1.18 9.75 -3.75
CA PRO A 7 -2.20 8.93 -3.11
C PRO A 7 -2.71 9.61 -1.82
N PHE A 8 -4.01 9.49 -1.56
CA PHE A 8 -4.68 10.12 -0.41
C PHE A 8 -5.82 9.25 0.12
N PHE A 9 -6.30 9.54 1.33
CA PHE A 9 -7.51 8.92 1.85
C PHE A 9 -8.75 9.71 1.41
N GLN A 10 -9.71 9.02 0.84
CA GLN A 10 -10.97 9.58 0.37
C GLN A 10 -12.10 9.12 1.29
N ASP A 11 -12.96 10.06 1.70
CA ASP A 11 -14.24 9.74 2.34
C ASP A 11 -15.22 9.29 1.25
N CYS A 12 -15.74 8.06 1.39
CA CYS A 12 -16.71 7.45 0.49
C CYS A 12 -18.07 7.20 1.14
N GLY A 13 -18.43 8.00 2.15
CA GLY A 13 -19.73 7.94 2.81
C GLY A 13 -19.93 6.63 3.56
N GLU A 14 -20.98 5.88 3.22
CA GLU A 14 -21.31 4.60 3.87
C GLU A 14 -20.20 3.53 3.71
N ARG A 15 -19.30 3.70 2.74
CA ARG A 15 -18.12 2.83 2.55
C ARG A 15 -16.97 3.18 3.49
N GLY A 16 -17.05 4.27 4.24
CA GLY A 16 -15.99 4.75 5.12
C GLY A 16 -14.84 5.45 4.37
N ILE A 17 -13.71 5.57 5.05
CA ILE A 17 -12.50 6.20 4.52
C ILE A 17 -11.64 5.12 3.84
N ILE A 18 -11.42 5.26 2.53
CA ILE A 18 -10.66 4.31 1.72
C ILE A 18 -9.46 4.99 1.06
N PRO A 19 -8.36 4.27 0.81
CA PRO A 19 -7.20 4.84 0.16
C PRO A 19 -7.43 4.96 -1.35
N ASN A 20 -7.45 6.18 -1.87
CA ASN A 20 -7.43 6.43 -3.30
C ASN A 20 -5.99 6.43 -3.80
N ILE A 21 -5.62 5.36 -4.50
CA ILE A 21 -4.24 5.10 -4.94
C ILE A 21 -4.23 4.85 -6.44
N THR A 22 -3.50 5.70 -7.15
CA THR A 22 -3.25 5.54 -8.58
C THR A 22 -1.77 5.25 -8.80
N LEU A 23 -1.45 4.28 -9.65
CA LEU A 23 -0.07 4.05 -10.08
C LEU A 23 0.29 5.02 -11.21
N PRO A 24 1.51 5.57 -11.25
CA PRO A 24 1.99 6.24 -12.46
C PRO A 24 1.93 5.29 -13.66
N ARG A 25 1.57 5.81 -14.83
CA ARG A 25 1.41 5.02 -16.07
C ARG A 25 2.62 4.15 -16.41
N ASP A 26 3.82 4.61 -16.07
CA ASP A 26 5.10 3.93 -16.30
C ASP A 26 5.81 3.50 -14.99
N TYR A 27 5.04 3.16 -13.95
CA TYR A 27 5.61 2.83 -12.63
C TYR A 27 6.59 1.65 -12.66
N GLU A 28 6.42 0.71 -13.60
CA GLU A 28 7.32 -0.45 -13.76
C GLU A 28 8.76 -0.01 -14.05
N ILE A 29 8.97 1.16 -14.66
CA ILE A 29 10.31 1.73 -14.92
C ILE A 29 10.95 2.24 -13.61
N LEU A 30 10.13 2.61 -12.62
CA LEU A 30 10.58 3.10 -11.31
C LEU A 30 10.89 1.95 -10.35
N VAL A 31 10.32 0.76 -10.57
CA VAL A 31 10.49 -0.41 -9.68
C VAL A 31 11.96 -0.82 -9.51
N PRO A 32 12.79 -0.97 -10.57
CA PRO A 32 14.19 -1.31 -10.41
C PRO A 32 14.96 -0.30 -9.57
N GLN A 33 14.73 1.00 -9.78
CA GLN A 33 15.37 2.06 -9.03
C GLN A 33 14.91 2.07 -7.57
N PHE A 34 13.62 1.83 -7.33
CA PHE A 34 13.06 1.67 -5.99
C PHE A 34 13.72 0.51 -5.23
N TYR A 35 13.95 -0.62 -5.89
CA TYR A 35 14.67 -1.74 -5.28
C TYR A 35 16.15 -1.46 -5.07
N ALA A 36 16.83 -0.85 -6.04
CA ALA A 36 18.27 -0.57 -5.97
C ALA A 36 18.65 0.31 -4.76
N ARG A 37 17.77 1.24 -4.36
CA ARG A 37 17.98 2.09 -3.17
C ARG A 37 17.51 1.46 -1.84
N GLY A 38 17.07 0.21 -1.85
CA GLY A 38 16.57 -0.47 -0.65
C GLY A 38 15.11 -0.17 -0.27
N GLY A 39 14.30 0.38 -1.18
CA GLY A 39 12.91 0.75 -0.90
C GLY A 39 12.04 -0.42 -0.42
N LYS A 40 12.29 -1.64 -0.91
CA LYS A 40 11.62 -2.85 -0.40
C LYS A 40 11.83 -3.03 1.10
N LYS A 41 13.09 -2.96 1.54
CA LYS A 41 13.46 -3.11 2.95
C LYS A 41 12.78 -2.05 3.81
N GLU A 42 12.70 -0.81 3.35
CA GLU A 42 12.04 0.27 4.10
C GLU A 42 10.54 0.01 4.31
N ILE A 43 9.86 -0.56 3.31
CA ILE A 43 8.44 -0.94 3.42
C ILE A 43 8.27 -2.18 4.30
N ASP A 44 9.16 -3.17 4.17
CA ASP A 44 9.15 -4.36 5.02
C ASP A 44 9.40 -3.97 6.50
N ASP A 45 10.34 -3.06 6.77
CA ASP A 45 10.63 -2.52 8.11
C ASP A 45 9.44 -1.74 8.68
N LEU A 46 8.77 -0.93 7.86
CA LEU A 46 7.53 -0.23 8.25
C LEU A 46 6.46 -1.23 8.70
N VAL A 47 6.19 -2.26 7.89
CA VAL A 47 5.18 -3.27 8.19
C VAL A 47 5.55 -4.09 9.41
N SER A 48 6.83 -4.48 9.56
CA SER A 48 7.33 -5.17 10.75
C SER A 48 7.08 -4.35 12.03
N ASN A 49 7.36 -3.03 11.98
CA ASN A 49 7.09 -2.13 13.10
C ASN A 49 5.60 -2.00 13.42
N LEU A 50 4.74 -1.90 12.39
CA LEU A 50 3.28 -1.85 12.57
C LEU A 50 2.74 -3.16 13.18
N ASN A 51 3.18 -4.32 12.68
CA ASN A 51 2.80 -5.62 13.21
C ASN A 51 3.29 -5.82 14.66
N ARG A 52 4.49 -5.34 14.99
CA ARG A 52 4.99 -5.33 16.37
C ARG A 52 4.15 -4.44 17.27
N PHE A 53 3.79 -3.24 16.82
CA PHE A 53 2.93 -2.34 17.58
C PHE A 53 1.53 -2.95 17.82
N ASN A 54 0.95 -3.55 16.78
CA ASN A 54 -0.33 -4.24 16.84
C ASN A 54 -0.29 -5.38 17.87
N SER A 55 0.71 -6.27 17.79
CA SER A 55 0.83 -7.39 18.74
C SER A 55 1.06 -6.96 20.19
N GLN A 56 1.69 -5.80 20.42
CA GLN A 56 1.95 -5.27 21.76
C GLN A 56 0.76 -4.53 22.38
N ARG A 57 -0.05 -3.82 21.58
CA ARG A 57 -1.15 -2.99 22.08
C ARG A 57 -2.54 -3.59 21.90
N ILE A 58 -2.74 -4.34 20.81
CA ILE A 58 -4.05 -4.87 20.42
C ILE A 58 -3.84 -6.31 19.95
N ARG A 59 -3.82 -7.26 20.90
CA ARG A 59 -3.55 -8.69 20.65
C ARG A 59 -4.45 -9.35 19.58
N SER A 60 -5.53 -8.70 19.17
CA SER A 60 -6.49 -9.19 18.19
C SER A 60 -6.33 -8.60 16.78
N LEU A 61 -5.45 -7.61 16.57
CA LEU A 61 -5.28 -7.05 15.23
C LEU A 61 -4.52 -8.04 14.33
N PRO A 62 -5.07 -8.37 13.14
CA PRO A 62 -4.41 -9.24 12.19
C PRO A 62 -3.06 -8.69 11.72
N GLU A 63 -2.18 -9.58 11.30
CA GLU A 63 -0.90 -9.21 10.70
C GLU A 63 -1.11 -8.62 9.29
N ILE A 64 -0.39 -7.55 8.98
CA ILE A 64 -0.26 -7.02 7.63
C ILE A 64 0.77 -7.86 6.86
N ARG A 65 0.40 -8.36 5.68
CA ARG A 65 1.23 -9.18 4.80
C ARG A 65 1.45 -8.49 3.46
N LEU A 66 2.67 -8.59 2.95
CA LEU A 66 3.09 -8.00 1.68
C LEU A 66 3.42 -9.09 0.67
N GLY A 67 2.97 -8.88 -0.56
CA GLY A 67 3.36 -9.67 -1.72
C GLY A 67 4.20 -8.85 -2.65
N TRP A 68 5.42 -9.30 -2.91
CA TRP A 68 6.35 -8.61 -3.79
C TRP A 68 6.47 -9.33 -5.13
N ASN A 69 6.60 -8.56 -6.20
CA ASN A 69 6.92 -9.01 -7.54
C ASN A 69 8.17 -8.27 -8.03
N GLU A 70 9.12 -9.00 -8.61
CA GLU A 70 10.40 -8.42 -9.06
C GLU A 70 10.23 -7.38 -10.19
N LYS A 71 9.23 -7.55 -11.05
CA LYS A 71 8.97 -6.64 -12.17
C LYS A 71 7.96 -5.55 -11.83
N LYS A 72 6.96 -5.89 -11.01
CA LYS A 72 5.81 -5.03 -10.69
C LYS A 72 5.87 -4.37 -9.31
N GLY A 73 6.94 -4.54 -8.55
CA GLY A 73 7.03 -3.92 -7.23
C GLY A 73 6.10 -4.58 -6.21
N LEU A 74 5.39 -3.79 -5.41
CA LEU A 74 4.50 -4.29 -4.37
C LEU A 74 3.19 -4.79 -4.97
N ALA A 75 3.03 -6.09 -5.16
CA ALA A 75 1.89 -6.68 -5.86
C ALA A 75 0.62 -6.81 -5.00
N HIS A 76 0.75 -7.04 -3.69
CA HIS A 76 -0.42 -7.04 -2.80
C HIS A 76 -0.08 -6.62 -1.39
N ILE A 77 -1.08 -6.08 -0.69
CA ILE A 77 -1.07 -5.78 0.74
C ILE A 77 -2.34 -6.38 1.32
N SER A 78 -2.24 -7.25 2.32
CA SER A 78 -3.41 -7.85 2.95
C SER A 78 -3.34 -7.77 4.47
N MET A 79 -4.49 -7.64 5.10
CA MET A 79 -4.68 -7.67 6.55
C MET A 79 -6.06 -8.26 6.84
N CYS A 80 -6.09 -9.56 7.10
CA CYS A 80 -7.33 -10.34 7.28
C CYS A 80 -8.31 -10.16 6.11
N HIS A 81 -9.50 -9.61 6.36
CA HIS A 81 -10.54 -9.43 5.34
C HIS A 81 -10.30 -8.21 4.45
N GLY A 82 -9.35 -7.33 4.81
CA GLY A 82 -8.99 -6.12 4.06
C GLY A 82 -7.73 -6.30 3.22
N GLY A 83 -7.67 -5.72 2.04
CA GLY A 83 -6.51 -5.81 1.16
C GLY A 83 -6.53 -4.88 -0.04
N LEU A 84 -5.37 -4.77 -0.68
CA LEU A 84 -5.12 -4.05 -1.92
C LEU A 84 -4.27 -4.94 -2.82
N ASP A 85 -4.77 -5.24 -4.02
CA ASP A 85 -4.05 -6.06 -5.00
C ASP A 85 -3.74 -5.26 -6.27
N ILE A 86 -2.52 -5.37 -6.81
CA ILE A 86 -2.18 -4.85 -8.14
C ILE A 86 -2.43 -5.94 -9.18
N ASN A 87 -3.71 -6.09 -9.53
CA ASN A 87 -4.14 -7.08 -10.52
C ASN A 87 -4.14 -6.53 -11.94
N GLN A 88 -4.22 -5.19 -12.10
CA GLN A 88 -4.36 -4.51 -13.39
C GLN A 88 -3.43 -3.29 -13.49
N ARG A 89 -3.21 -2.85 -14.73
CA ARG A 89 -2.05 -2.04 -15.14
C ARG A 89 -1.89 -0.71 -14.40
N ASP A 90 -2.97 -0.14 -13.86
CA ASP A 90 -2.98 1.27 -13.44
C ASP A 90 -3.56 1.54 -12.04
N GLN A 91 -4.11 0.53 -11.35
CA GLN A 91 -4.80 0.72 -10.07
C GLN A 91 -4.64 -0.47 -9.13
N PHE A 92 -4.59 -0.17 -7.83
CA PHE A 92 -4.83 -1.19 -6.83
C PHE A 92 -6.33 -1.51 -6.78
N GLN A 93 -6.66 -2.79 -6.72
CA GLN A 93 -7.99 -3.29 -6.49
C GLN A 93 -8.21 -3.43 -5.00
N GLU A 94 -9.23 -2.74 -4.51
CA GLU A 94 -9.60 -2.71 -3.10
C GLU A 94 -10.41 -3.96 -2.72
N HIS A 95 -10.09 -4.54 -1.57
CA HIS A 95 -10.87 -5.60 -0.95
C HIS A 95 -11.21 -5.19 0.48
N ASN A 96 -12.49 -4.93 0.77
CA ASN A 96 -13.02 -4.54 2.09
C ASN A 96 -12.16 -3.49 2.85
N LEU A 97 -11.80 -2.38 2.21
CA LEU A 97 -10.99 -1.33 2.86
C LEU A 97 -11.78 -0.33 3.71
N GLY A 98 -13.11 -0.41 3.69
CA GLY A 98 -13.99 0.45 4.49
C GLY A 98 -14.02 0.16 5.99
N ILE A 99 -13.06 -0.63 6.49
CA ILE A 99 -12.98 -1.07 7.89
C ILE A 99 -11.66 -0.59 8.50
N GLU A 100 -11.52 -0.65 9.82
CA GLU A 100 -10.32 -0.19 10.55
C GLU A 100 -9.00 -0.77 9.99
N ASN A 101 -8.98 -2.05 9.64
CA ASN A 101 -7.81 -2.70 9.02
C ASN A 101 -7.43 -2.08 7.66
N GLY A 102 -8.39 -1.53 6.93
CA GLY A 102 -8.18 -0.87 5.64
C GLY A 102 -7.35 0.41 5.76
N LEU A 103 -7.35 1.08 6.92
CA LEU A 103 -6.50 2.25 7.16
C LEU A 103 -5.02 1.87 7.19
N TYR A 104 -4.67 0.75 7.83
CA TYR A 104 -3.30 0.26 7.86
C TYR A 104 -2.81 -0.15 6.47
N VAL A 105 -3.65 -0.91 5.76
CA VAL A 105 -3.38 -1.32 4.37
C VAL A 105 -3.19 -0.09 3.47
N GLY A 106 -4.07 0.90 3.58
CA GLY A 106 -3.98 2.15 2.84
C GLY A 106 -2.74 2.99 3.17
N ALA A 107 -2.36 3.06 4.45
CA ALA A 107 -1.17 3.81 4.88
C ALA A 107 0.12 3.20 4.31
N VAL A 108 0.21 1.87 4.27
CA VAL A 108 1.34 1.16 3.64
C VAL A 108 1.38 1.47 2.14
N ALA A 109 0.25 1.37 1.44
CA ALA A 109 0.18 1.61 0.01
C ALA A 109 0.52 3.07 -0.37
N ILE A 110 -0.01 4.04 0.37
CA ILE A 110 0.32 5.46 0.22
C ILE A 110 1.83 5.68 0.40
N THR A 111 2.43 5.05 1.41
CA THR A 111 3.86 5.18 1.69
C THR A 111 4.69 4.55 0.58
N TYR A 112 4.30 3.38 0.10
CA TYR A 112 4.93 2.72 -1.05
C TYR A 112 4.93 3.62 -2.28
N ILE A 113 3.77 4.18 -2.67
CA ILE A 113 3.67 5.05 -3.85
C ILE A 113 4.45 6.35 -3.67
N LYS A 114 4.35 7.00 -2.50
CA LYS A 114 5.16 8.20 -2.20
C LYS A 114 6.64 7.94 -2.36
N LYS A 115 7.13 6.78 -1.92
CA LYS A 115 8.51 6.37 -2.16
C LYS A 115 8.72 6.13 -3.65
N LEU A 116 7.94 5.27 -4.28
CA LEU A 116 8.08 4.90 -5.70
C LEU A 116 8.18 6.11 -6.64
N ILE A 117 7.41 7.17 -6.42
CA ILE A 117 7.41 8.37 -7.28
C ILE A 117 8.48 9.41 -6.89
N ASN A 118 8.97 9.41 -5.65
CA ASN A 118 10.03 10.29 -5.20
C ASN A 118 11.36 9.53 -5.12
N ILE A 119 11.85 9.10 -6.28
CA ILE A 119 13.21 8.57 -6.41
C ILE A 119 14.16 9.76 -6.53
N LYS A 120 14.86 10.05 -5.43
CA LYS A 120 15.97 11.01 -5.37
C LYS A 120 17.27 10.22 -5.26
#